data_AF-A0A382ZA91-F1
#
_entry.id   AF-A0A382ZA91-F1
#
_cell.length_a   1.000
_cell.length_b   1.000
_cell.length_c   1.000
_cell.angle_alpha   90.00
_cell.angle_beta   90.00
_cell.angle_gamma   90.00
#
_symmetry.space_group_name_H-M   'P 1'
#
loop_
_entity.id
_entity.type
_entity.pdbx_description
1 polymer ?
#
loop_
_entity_poly.entity_id
_entity_poly.type
_entity_poly.pdbx_seq_one_letter_code
_entity_poly.pdbx_strand_id
1 'polypeptide(L)' 'MADQSKYIWFNGKIIPWEDAKIHVMSHALHYGSGVFEGIK' A
#
# COMPACT_ATOMS: atom_id res chain seq x y z
N MET A 1 -4.62 13.95 -3.60
CA MET A 1 -4.67 12.59 -4.18
C MET A 1 -5.92 12.50 -5.03
N ALA A 2 -5.84 11.82 -6.18
CA ALA A 2 -7.00 11.49 -7.02
C ALA A 2 -8.07 10.70 -6.23
N ASP A 3 -9.24 10.52 -6.85
CA ASP A 3 -10.29 9.63 -6.36
C ASP A 3 -9.71 8.28 -5.93
N GLN A 4 -9.94 7.88 -4.69
CA GLN A 4 -9.39 6.65 -4.13
C GLN A 4 -10.23 5.47 -4.61
N SER A 5 -9.60 4.37 -5.01
CA SER A 5 -10.35 3.15 -5.33
C SER A 5 -11.08 2.65 -4.08
N LYS A 6 -12.22 1.98 -4.26
CA LYS A 6 -12.98 1.43 -3.12
C LYS A 6 -12.22 0.30 -2.40
N TYR A 7 -11.43 -0.46 -3.14
CA TYR A 7 -10.68 -1.61 -2.66
C TYR A 7 -9.24 -1.61 -3.18
N ILE A 8 -8.37 -2.33 -2.46
CA ILE A 8 -6.97 -2.55 -2.82
C ILE A 8 -6.58 -4.00 -2.51
N TRP A 9 -5.69 -4.56 -3.32
CA TRP A 9 -5.06 -5.84 -3.01
C TRP A 9 -3.93 -5.62 -2.00
N PHE A 10 -3.99 -6.32 -0.88
CA PHE A 10 -3.00 -6.22 0.20
C PHE A 10 -2.73 -7.62 0.77
N ASN A 11 -1.49 -8.09 0.66
CA ASN A 11 -1.02 -9.37 1.21
C ASN A 11 -1.91 -10.58 0.87
N GLY A 12 -2.29 -10.74 -0.41
CA GLY A 12 -3.07 -11.88 -0.88
C GLY A 12 -4.59 -11.73 -0.77
N LYS A 13 -5.10 -10.60 -0.29
CA LYS A 13 -6.54 -10.36 -0.10
C LYS A 13 -6.95 -9.01 -0.67
N ILE A 14 -8.21 -8.91 -1.09
CA ILE A 14 -8.82 -7.62 -1.48
C ILE A 14 -9.48 -7.04 -0.22
N ILE A 15 -9.08 -5.83 0.17
CA ILE A 15 -9.56 -5.13 1.37
C ILE A 15 -10.03 -3.70 1.01
N PRO A 16 -10.88 -3.06 1.84
CA PRO A 16 -11.20 -1.65 1.69
C PRO A 16 -9.94 -0.79 1.68
N TRP A 17 -9.92 0.26 0.87
CA TRP A 17 -8.75 1.13 0.73
C TRP A 17 -8.28 1.74 2.06
N GLU A 18 -9.22 2.17 2.91
CA GLU A 18 -8.95 2.74 4.23
C GLU A 18 -8.31 1.79 5.25
N ASP A 19 -8.35 0.47 4.99
CA ASP A 19 -7.79 -0.56 5.86
C ASP A 19 -6.35 -0.94 5.47
N ALA A 20 -5.87 -0.52 4.30
CA ALA A 20 -4.51 -0.79 3.83
C ALA A 20 -3.47 0.08 4.55
N LYS A 21 -3.28 -0.20 5.84
CA LYS A 21 -2.37 0.50 6.74
C LYS A 21 -1.13 -0.33 7.03
N ILE A 22 0.00 0.34 7.21
CA ILE A 22 1.25 -0.23 7.72
C ILE A 22 1.64 0.47 9.02
N HIS A 23 2.40 -0.20 9.88
CA HIS A 23 2.87 0.40 11.12
C HIS A 23 3.86 1.54 10.82
N VAL A 24 3.86 2.59 11.64
CA VAL A 24 4.76 3.75 11.44
C VAL A 24 6.22 3.33 11.42
N MET A 25 6.64 2.37 12.26
CA MET A 25 7.99 1.81 12.29
C MET A 25 8.34 0.85 11.13
N SER A 26 7.59 0.85 10.03
CA SER A 26 7.90 -0.01 8.90
C SER A 26 9.29 0.33 8.33
N HIS A 27 10.10 -0.70 8.14
CA HIS A 27 11.49 -0.54 7.69
C HIS A 27 11.58 0.17 6.33
N ALA A 28 10.71 -0.20 5.39
CA ALA A 28 10.62 0.44 4.08
C ALA A 28 10.37 1.96 4.17
N LEU A 29 9.64 2.42 5.19
CA LEU A 29 9.36 3.84 5.40
C LEU A 29 10.58 4.60 5.91
N HIS A 30 11.38 3.99 6.80
CA HIS A 30 12.53 4.64 7.43
C HIS A 30 13.81 4.55 6.60
N TYR A 31 13.99 3.45 5.88
CA TYR A 31 15.24 3.12 5.22
C TYR A 31 15.10 2.95 3.70
N GLY A 32 13.92 3.23 3.14
CA GLY A 32 13.67 3.19 1.70
C GLY A 32 13.81 1.80 1.07
N SER A 33 13.88 0.73 1.86
CA SER A 33 14.07 -0.62 1.37
C SER A 33 12.76 -1.21 0.84
N GLY A 34 12.56 -1.14 -0.48
CA GLY A 34 11.41 -1.70 -1.17
C GLY A 34 11.54 -1.53 -2.69
N VAL A 35 10.76 -2.30 -3.45
CA VAL A 35 10.64 -2.18 -4.91
C VAL A 35 9.17 -2.04 -5.28
N PHE A 36 8.88 -1.33 -6.37
CA PHE A 36 7.54 -1.21 -6.92
C PHE A 36 7.61 -1.19 -8.45
N GLU A 37 6.50 -1.56 -9.07
CA GLU A 37 6.34 -1.59 -10.52
C GLU A 37 5.17 -0.70 -10.94
N GLY A 38 5.22 -0.19 -12.17
CA GLY A 38 4.17 0.63 -12.76
C GLY A 38 3.59 -0.03 -14.00
N ILE A 39 2.28 -0.26 -14.01
CA ILE A 39 1.55 -0.81 -15.16
C ILE A 39 0.61 0.29 -15.69
N LYS A 40 0.50 0.40 -17.01
CA LYS A 40 -0.41 1.33 -17.68
C LYS A 40 -1.79 0.70 -17.89
#